data_AF-A0A524MS50-F1
#
_entry.id   AF-A0A524MS50-F1
#
_cell.length_a   1.000
_cell.length_b   1.000
_cell.length_c   1.000
_cell.angle_alpha   90.00
_cell.angle_beta   90.00
_cell.angle_gamma   90.00
#
_symmetry.space_group_name_H-M   'P 1'
#
loop_
_entity.id
_entity.type
_entity.pdbx_description
1 polymer ?
#
loop_
_entity_poly.entity_id
_entity_poly.type
_entity_poly.pdbx_seq_one_letter_code
_entity_poly.pdbx_strand_id
1 'polypeptide(L)'
;MSGTVREVHGYPRIDDVAVARMGFANGGVASLTSVWHDIVDRPSLRNVELFSENLFLSMDGTPEGPLTWQFTGEPVQSLQGEALARACIDDGTARAGDLAIVPGGAMFNPLTPFIDAISAGAPSPLPFSEALPAHRLVDAIYASADNSGAAVSTR
;
A
#
# COMPACT_ATOMS: atom_id res chain seq x y z
N MET A 1 -5.35 17.48 2.20
CA MET A 1 -4.92 16.39 3.10
C MET A 1 -4.60 17.00 4.45
N SER A 2 -4.85 16.30 5.56
CA SER A 2 -4.45 16.71 6.90
C SER A 2 -3.75 15.54 7.60
N GLY A 3 -2.78 15.82 8.48
CA GLY A 3 -2.04 14.79 9.19
C GLY A 3 -1.54 15.21 10.56
N THR A 4 -1.29 14.21 11.40
CA THR A 4 -0.68 14.36 12.73
C THR A 4 0.40 13.30 12.89
N VAL A 5 1.51 13.68 13.51
CA VAL A 5 2.60 12.76 13.84
C VAL A 5 2.92 12.81 15.32
N ARG A 6 3.51 11.74 15.87
CA ARG A 6 3.93 11.68 17.28
C ARG A 6 5.24 10.93 17.45
N GLU A 7 6.13 11.55 18.22
CA GLU A 7 7.37 10.99 18.74
C GLU A 7 7.13 10.51 20.18
N VAL A 8 6.80 9.24 20.33
CA VAL A 8 6.66 8.53 21.61
C VAL A 8 8.04 8.24 22.22
N HIS A 9 9.06 7.97 21.40
CA HIS A 9 10.41 7.64 21.84
C HIS A 9 11.37 8.83 21.96
N GLY A 10 10.89 10.05 21.71
CA GLY A 10 11.64 11.29 21.93
C GLY A 10 12.78 11.56 20.95
N TYR A 11 12.78 10.91 19.79
CA TYR A 11 13.70 11.21 18.70
C TYR A 11 13.07 12.21 17.72
N PRO A 12 13.63 13.42 17.60
CA PRO A 12 13.07 14.45 16.74
C PRO A 12 12.91 13.95 15.30
N ARG A 13 11.69 14.06 14.78
CA ARG A 13 11.28 13.71 13.41
C ARG A 13 11.44 12.22 13.06
N ILE A 14 11.55 11.37 14.07
CA ILE A 14 11.41 9.91 13.94
C ILE A 14 10.09 9.53 14.61
N ASP A 15 9.03 9.62 13.84
CA ASP A 15 7.67 9.45 14.36
C ASP A 15 7.31 7.98 14.52
N ASP A 16 6.78 7.67 15.69
CA ASP A 16 6.29 6.34 16.05
C ASP A 16 4.88 6.08 15.51
N VAL A 17 4.11 7.17 15.38
CA VAL A 17 2.74 7.16 14.91
C VAL A 17 2.53 8.32 13.95
N ALA A 18 1.98 8.03 12.78
CA ALA A 18 1.47 9.02 11.84
C ALA A 18 0.05 8.68 11.42
N VAL A 19 -0.84 9.66 11.42
CA VAL A 19 -2.22 9.52 10.93
C VAL A 19 -2.48 10.63 9.92
N ALA A 20 -3.03 10.27 8.76
CA ALA A 20 -3.35 11.20 7.70
C ALA A 20 -4.75 10.94 7.13
N ARG A 21 -5.43 12.02 6.73
CA ARG A 21 -6.68 12.01 5.98
C ARG A 21 -6.50 12.72 4.64
N MET A 22 -6.83 12.03 3.56
CA MET A 22 -6.70 12.51 2.20
C MET A 22 -8.09 12.63 1.55
N GLY A 23 -8.26 13.68 0.75
CA GLY A 23 -9.39 13.83 -0.17
C GLY A 23 -8.86 13.85 -1.58
N PHE A 24 -9.48 13.08 -2.47
CA PHE A 24 -9.11 12.98 -3.88
C PHE A 24 -9.97 13.91 -4.73
N ALA A 25 -9.47 14.29 -5.90
CA ALA A 25 -10.16 15.22 -6.80
C ALA A 25 -11.54 14.69 -7.28
N ASN A 26 -11.70 13.38 -7.32
CA ASN A 26 -12.96 12.69 -7.68
C ASN A 26 -13.94 12.55 -6.49
N GLY A 27 -13.63 13.11 -5.32
CA GLY A 27 -14.47 13.03 -4.12
C GLY A 27 -14.19 11.80 -3.24
N GLY A 28 -13.29 10.91 -3.65
CA GLY A 28 -12.82 9.82 -2.80
C GLY A 28 -12.14 10.34 -1.53
N VAL A 29 -12.13 9.51 -0.49
CA VAL A 29 -11.49 9.81 0.78
C VAL A 29 -10.64 8.63 1.20
N ALA A 30 -9.46 8.89 1.75
CA ALA A 30 -8.63 7.86 2.37
C ALA A 30 -8.15 8.31 3.76
N SER A 31 -7.90 7.32 4.60
CA SER A 31 -7.16 7.46 5.85
C SER A 31 -5.95 6.55 5.84
N LEU A 32 -4.82 7.04 6.30
CA LEU A 32 -3.59 6.29 6.49
C LEU A 32 -3.21 6.35 7.96
N THR A 33 -2.92 5.20 8.55
CA THR A 33 -2.34 5.08 9.90
C THR A 33 -1.07 4.27 9.80
N SER A 34 0.06 4.90 10.15
CA SER A 34 1.36 4.24 10.26
C SER A 34 1.74 4.16 11.73
N VAL A 35 2.15 2.97 12.18
CA VAL A 35 2.68 2.74 13.53
C VAL A 35 3.89 1.85 13.39
N TRP A 36 5.06 2.32 13.84
CA TRP A 36 6.34 1.69 13.49
C TRP A 36 7.11 1.12 14.69
N HIS A 37 6.94 1.67 15.90
CA HIS A 37 7.55 1.14 17.12
C HIS A 37 6.54 0.47 18.05
N ASP A 38 7.06 -0.37 18.96
CA ASP A 38 6.32 -1.16 19.96
C ASP A 38 5.23 -2.08 19.39
N ILE A 39 5.43 -2.54 18.14
CA ILE A 39 4.64 -3.58 17.49
C ILE A 39 5.15 -4.95 17.97
N VAL A 40 4.95 -5.26 19.25
CA VAL A 40 5.48 -6.49 19.87
C VAL A 40 4.58 -7.70 19.60
N ASP A 41 3.27 -7.54 19.81
CA ASP A 41 2.32 -8.66 19.84
C ASP A 41 1.45 -8.78 18.59
N ARG A 42 1.51 -7.80 17.67
CA ARG A 42 0.75 -7.85 16.39
C ARG A 42 1.70 -7.91 15.20
N PRO A 43 1.35 -8.60 14.11
CA PRO A 43 2.20 -8.63 12.92
C PRO A 43 2.40 -7.22 12.31
N SER A 44 3.56 -6.99 11.71
CA SER A 44 3.81 -5.80 10.89
C SER A 44 3.12 -5.97 9.55
N LEU A 45 2.01 -5.26 9.37
CA LEU A 45 1.10 -5.44 8.23
C LEU A 45 0.85 -4.13 7.51
N ARG A 46 0.47 -4.24 6.23
CA ARG A 46 0.02 -3.13 5.39
C ARG A 46 -1.44 -3.32 4.99
N ASN A 47 -2.33 -3.28 5.96
CA ASN A 47 -3.76 -3.51 5.73
C ASN A 47 -4.31 -2.43 4.79
N VAL A 48 -5.13 -2.86 3.84
CA VAL A 48 -5.83 -1.96 2.92
C VAL A 48 -7.28 -2.37 2.86
N GLU A 49 -8.18 -1.41 2.98
CA GLU A 49 -9.61 -1.60 2.78
C GLU A 49 -10.12 -0.57 1.77
N LEU A 50 -11.01 -1.01 0.90
CA LEU A 50 -11.68 -0.18 -0.08
C LEU A 50 -13.19 -0.37 0.07
N PHE A 51 -13.88 0.75 0.17
CA PHE A 51 -15.33 0.81 0.28
C PHE A 51 -15.87 1.65 -0.88
N SER A 52 -16.90 1.13 -1.54
CA SER A 52 -17.67 1.84 -2.56
C SER A 52 -19.14 1.43 -2.47
N GLU A 53 -19.98 2.10 -3.24
CA GLU A 53 -21.41 1.80 -3.38
C GLU A 53 -21.72 0.33 -3.71
N ASN A 54 -20.82 -0.34 -4.45
CA ASN A 54 -21.08 -1.67 -5.00
C ASN A 54 -19.98 -2.70 -4.68
N LEU A 55 -18.91 -2.31 -3.97
CA LEU A 55 -17.77 -3.18 -3.69
C LEU A 55 -17.18 -2.87 -2.32
N PHE A 56 -16.99 -3.92 -1.53
CA PHE A 56 -16.02 -3.97 -0.44
C PHE A 56 -14.83 -4.83 -0.85
N LEU A 57 -13.62 -4.38 -0.54
CA LEU A 57 -12.39 -5.14 -0.76
C LEU A 57 -11.44 -4.92 0.41
N SER A 58 -10.77 -5.99 0.85
CA SER A 58 -9.76 -5.94 1.91
C SER A 58 -8.54 -6.79 1.57
N MET A 59 -7.37 -6.29 1.98
CA MET A 59 -6.11 -7.03 2.05
C MET A 59 -5.60 -6.98 3.48
N ASP A 60 -5.20 -8.14 4.01
CA ASP A 60 -4.71 -8.26 5.38
C ASP A 60 -3.29 -7.70 5.59
N GLY A 61 -2.65 -7.25 4.50
CA GLY A 61 -1.36 -6.59 4.53
C GLY A 61 -0.15 -7.53 4.56
N THR A 62 -0.36 -8.84 4.43
CA THR A 62 0.72 -9.81 4.16
C THR A 62 0.89 -10.03 2.64
N PRO A 63 2.10 -10.38 2.16
CA PRO A 63 2.32 -10.65 0.73
C PRO A 63 1.50 -11.82 0.17
N GLU A 64 1.26 -12.85 0.99
CA GLU A 64 0.60 -14.10 0.62
C GLU A 64 -0.86 -14.20 1.09
N GLY A 65 -1.31 -13.25 1.91
CA GLY A 65 -2.60 -13.25 2.56
C GLY A 65 -3.78 -13.04 1.62
N PRO A 66 -5.00 -13.16 2.17
CA PRO A 66 -6.21 -13.05 1.39
C PRO A 66 -6.45 -11.65 0.86
N LEU A 67 -6.73 -11.60 -0.44
CA LEU A 67 -7.54 -10.57 -1.06
C LEU A 67 -9.00 -11.02 -0.97
N THR A 68 -9.78 -10.38 -0.12
CA THR A 68 -11.22 -10.66 0.06
C THR A 68 -12.03 -9.53 -0.56
N TRP A 69 -13.11 -9.87 -1.27
CA TRP A 69 -14.01 -8.86 -1.83
C TRP A 69 -15.47 -9.33 -1.86
N GLN A 70 -16.37 -8.37 -1.95
CA GLN A 70 -17.80 -8.62 -2.07
C GLN A 70 -18.46 -7.51 -2.89
N PHE A 71 -19.19 -7.92 -3.93
CA PHE A 71 -20.11 -7.03 -4.65
C PHE A 71 -21.49 -7.03 -4.01
N THR A 72 -22.24 -5.94 -4.18
CA THR A 72 -23.60 -5.83 -3.64
C THR A 72 -24.51 -6.94 -4.18
N GLY A 73 -25.08 -7.72 -3.26
CA GLY A 73 -25.97 -8.85 -3.60
C GLY A 73 -25.24 -10.15 -3.97
N GLU A 74 -23.91 -10.16 -3.96
CA GLU A 74 -23.10 -11.34 -4.27
C GLU A 74 -22.46 -11.96 -3.00
N PRO A 75 -22.14 -13.27 -3.02
CA PRO A 75 -21.37 -13.90 -1.95
C PRO A 75 -19.95 -13.35 -1.85
N VAL A 76 -19.42 -13.29 -0.62
CA VAL A 76 -18.01 -12.95 -0.38
C VAL A 76 -17.09 -13.91 -1.13
N GLN A 77 -16.11 -13.35 -1.83
CA GLN A 77 -15.04 -14.08 -2.53
C GLN A 77 -13.70 -13.81 -1.85
N SER A 78 -12.75 -14.74 -1.98
CA SER A 78 -11.40 -14.57 -1.48
C SER A 78 -10.40 -15.38 -2.29
N LEU A 79 -9.24 -14.79 -2.59
CA LEU A 79 -8.08 -15.47 -3.17
C LEU A 79 -6.84 -15.18 -2.32
N GLN A 80 -5.95 -16.15 -2.21
CA GLN A 80 -4.69 -16.01 -1.47
C GLN A 80 -3.61 -16.92 -2.07
N GLY A 81 -2.34 -16.67 -1.71
CA GLY A 81 -1.19 -17.48 -2.12
C GLY A 81 -1.19 -17.81 -3.62
N GLU A 82 -1.04 -19.11 -3.94
CA GLU A 82 -0.93 -19.58 -5.33
C GLU A 82 -2.18 -19.29 -6.18
N ALA A 83 -3.38 -19.31 -5.59
CA ALA A 83 -4.61 -19.05 -6.34
C ALA A 83 -4.71 -17.58 -6.76
N LEU A 84 -4.32 -16.65 -5.87
CA LEU A 84 -4.22 -15.24 -6.19
C LEU A 84 -3.13 -14.98 -7.23
N ALA A 85 -1.94 -15.55 -7.03
CA ALA A 85 -0.84 -15.47 -7.99
C ALA A 85 -1.24 -15.97 -9.38
N ARG A 86 -1.94 -17.10 -9.46
CA ARG A 86 -2.44 -17.65 -10.72
C ARG A 86 -3.43 -16.71 -11.39
N ALA A 87 -4.39 -16.16 -10.64
CA ALA A 87 -5.36 -15.22 -11.18
C ALA A 87 -4.68 -13.99 -11.80
N CYS A 88 -3.65 -13.42 -11.15
CA CYS A 88 -2.89 -12.29 -11.71
C CYS A 88 -2.11 -12.66 -12.99
N ILE A 89 -1.59 -13.88 -13.07
CA ILE A 89 -0.90 -14.37 -14.28
C ILE A 89 -1.88 -14.59 -15.42
N ASP A 90 -3.03 -15.21 -15.13
CA ASP A 90 -4.05 -15.51 -16.14
C ASP A 90 -4.71 -14.22 -16.67
N ASP A 91 -4.83 -13.18 -15.83
CA ASP A 91 -5.27 -11.81 -16.22
C ASP A 91 -4.18 -11.00 -16.95
N GLY A 92 -2.93 -11.47 -16.96
CA GLY A 92 -1.80 -10.80 -17.60
C GLY A 92 -1.25 -9.59 -16.85
N THR A 93 -1.66 -9.39 -15.58
CA THR A 93 -1.13 -8.34 -14.70
C THR A 93 0.20 -8.73 -14.06
N ALA A 94 0.59 -10.01 -14.13
CA ALA A 94 1.87 -10.50 -13.65
C ALA A 94 2.44 -11.63 -14.53
N ARG A 95 3.75 -11.89 -14.41
CA ARG A 95 4.43 -12.98 -15.15
C ARG A 95 4.79 -14.11 -14.20
N ALA A 96 4.69 -15.35 -14.68
CA ALA A 96 5.11 -16.52 -13.90
C ALA A 96 6.58 -16.46 -13.47
N GLY A 97 7.45 -15.87 -14.29
CA GLY A 97 8.86 -15.67 -13.97
C GLY A 97 9.12 -14.67 -12.83
N ASP A 98 8.12 -13.86 -12.46
CA ASP A 98 8.22 -12.89 -11.37
C ASP A 98 7.84 -13.49 -10.01
N LEU A 99 7.36 -14.73 -9.97
CA LEU A 99 6.97 -15.39 -8.72
C LEU A 99 8.18 -15.82 -7.89
N ALA A 100 8.14 -15.47 -6.61
CA ALA A 100 9.01 -16.02 -5.58
C ALA A 100 8.18 -16.90 -4.64
N ILE A 101 8.68 -18.12 -4.38
CA ILE A 101 8.10 -19.00 -3.37
C ILE A 101 8.60 -18.56 -2.00
N VAL A 102 7.68 -18.32 -1.08
CA VAL A 102 7.95 -17.88 0.29
C VAL A 102 7.27 -18.82 1.29
N PRO A 103 7.73 -18.90 2.54
CA PRO A 103 6.98 -19.59 3.59
C PRO A 103 5.57 -19.00 3.67
N GLY A 104 4.54 -19.81 3.43
CA GLY A 104 3.14 -19.36 3.41
C GLY A 104 2.51 -19.21 2.02
N GLY A 105 3.27 -19.28 0.92
CA GLY A 105 2.71 -19.29 -0.43
C GLY A 105 3.65 -18.76 -1.51
N ALA A 106 3.14 -17.86 -2.34
CA ALA A 106 3.88 -17.23 -3.42
C ALA A 106 3.60 -15.72 -3.44
N MET A 107 4.63 -14.93 -3.76
CA MET A 107 4.52 -13.49 -3.95
C MET A 107 5.22 -13.06 -5.23
N PHE A 108 4.84 -11.92 -5.80
CA PHE A 108 5.56 -11.34 -6.93
C PHE A 108 6.78 -10.56 -6.45
N ASN A 109 7.94 -10.88 -7.01
CA ASN A 109 9.18 -10.17 -6.77
C ASN A 109 9.29 -9.00 -7.75
N PRO A 110 9.16 -7.74 -7.29
CA PRO A 110 9.27 -6.58 -8.17
C PRO A 110 10.68 -6.38 -8.74
N LEU A 111 11.70 -7.06 -8.20
CA LEU A 111 13.08 -6.95 -8.68
C LEU A 111 13.31 -7.70 -10.00
N THR A 112 12.59 -8.80 -10.26
CA THR A 112 12.73 -9.55 -11.52
C THR A 112 12.45 -8.67 -12.75
N PRO A 113 11.28 -8.01 -12.88
CA PRO A 113 11.01 -7.16 -14.04
C PRO A 113 11.91 -5.92 -14.09
N PHE A 114 12.38 -5.43 -12.94
CA PHE A 114 13.32 -4.32 -12.88
C PHE A 114 14.71 -4.70 -13.45
N ILE A 115 15.24 -5.86 -13.05
CA ILE A 115 16.54 -6.36 -13.55
C ILE A 115 16.45 -6.73 -15.03
N ASP A 116 15.33 -7.32 -15.47
CA ASP A 116 15.07 -7.59 -16.89
C ASP A 116 15.15 -6.31 -17.73
N ALA A 117 14.51 -5.22 -17.25
CA ALA A 117 14.53 -3.93 -17.95
C ALA A 117 15.95 -3.36 -18.06
N ILE A 118 16.76 -3.45 -17.00
CA ILE A 118 18.18 -3.05 -17.03
C ILE A 118 18.94 -3.87 -18.07
N SER A 119 18.78 -5.19 -18.04
CA SER A 119 19.46 -6.13 -18.94
C SER A 119 19.11 -5.85 -20.42
N ALA A 120 17.83 -5.54 -20.69
CA ALA A 120 17.33 -5.26 -22.03
C ALA A 120 17.58 -3.82 -22.50
N GLY A 121 18.09 -2.93 -21.65
CA GLY A 121 18.17 -1.49 -21.95
C GLY A 121 16.79 -0.84 -22.13
N ALA A 122 15.76 -1.40 -21.51
CA ALA A 122 14.38 -0.95 -21.60
C ALA A 122 14.04 0.03 -20.44
N PRO A 123 12.97 0.84 -20.57
CA PRO A 123 12.47 1.65 -19.46
C PRO A 123 12.11 0.79 -18.23
N SER A 124 12.34 1.34 -17.03
CA SER A 124 11.95 0.69 -15.78
C SER A 124 10.43 0.48 -15.73
N PRO A 125 9.94 -0.71 -15.33
CA PRO A 125 8.52 -0.94 -15.04
C PRO A 125 8.06 -0.17 -13.79
N LEU A 126 8.99 0.34 -12.99
CA LEU A 126 8.77 1.15 -11.81
C LEU A 126 9.54 2.48 -11.99
N PRO A 127 9.03 3.42 -12.79
CA PRO A 127 9.74 4.67 -13.06
C PRO A 127 9.71 5.59 -11.83
N PHE A 128 10.73 6.42 -11.68
CA PHE A 128 10.84 7.37 -10.57
C PHE A 128 9.62 8.30 -10.42
N SER A 129 8.96 8.63 -11.53
CA SER A 129 7.74 9.44 -11.53
C SER A 129 6.59 8.82 -10.74
N GLU A 130 6.52 7.49 -10.63
CA GLU A 130 5.50 6.78 -9.84
C GLU A 130 5.86 6.73 -8.35
N ALA A 131 7.15 6.81 -7.99
CA ALA A 131 7.59 6.83 -6.60
C ALA A 131 7.45 8.22 -5.95
N LEU A 132 7.63 9.28 -6.74
CA LEU A 132 7.65 10.67 -6.26
C LEU A 132 6.38 11.10 -5.49
N PRO A 133 5.15 10.74 -5.91
CA PRO A 133 3.94 11.09 -5.17
C PRO A 133 3.92 10.59 -3.72
N ALA A 134 4.49 9.41 -3.45
CA ALA A 134 4.57 8.89 -2.08
C ALA A 134 5.44 9.78 -1.18
N HIS A 135 6.57 10.28 -1.70
CA HIS A 135 7.42 11.23 -0.97
C HIS A 135 6.73 12.56 -0.73
N ARG A 136 6.05 13.11 -1.75
CA ARG A 136 5.28 14.35 -1.59
C ARG A 136 4.16 14.22 -0.57
N LEU A 137 3.54 13.05 -0.48
CA LEU A 137 2.54 12.78 0.55
C LEU A 137 3.15 12.83 1.95
N VAL A 138 4.31 12.21 2.16
CA VAL A 138 5.05 12.26 3.43
C VAL A 138 5.39 13.71 3.81
N ASP A 139 5.97 14.47 2.89
CA ASP A 139 6.31 15.88 3.10
C ASP A 139 5.08 16.70 3.52
N ALA A 140 3.96 16.46 2.84
CA ALA A 140 2.72 17.15 3.14
C ALA A 140 2.12 16.73 4.50
N ILE A 141 2.27 15.47 4.92
CA ILE A 141 1.81 14.99 6.25
C ILE A 141 2.57 15.76 7.33
N TYR A 142 3.88 15.91 7.16
CA TYR A 142 4.71 16.69 8.06
C TYR A 142 4.34 18.16 8.07
N ALA A 143 4.19 18.78 6.90
CA ALA A 143 3.77 20.19 6.80
C ALA A 143 2.41 20.44 7.47
N SER A 144 1.49 19.47 7.36
CA SER A 144 0.21 19.52 8.06
C SER A 144 0.38 19.42 9.57
N ALA A 145 1.19 18.47 10.04
CA ALA A 145 1.42 18.26 11.47
C ALA A 145 2.12 19.46 12.13
N ASP A 146 3.10 20.06 11.45
CA ASP A 146 3.79 21.29 11.88
C ASP A 146 2.83 22.47 12.00
N ASN A 147 1.70 22.44 11.30
CA ASN A 147 0.61 23.41 11.38
C ASN A 147 -0.61 22.88 12.15
N SER A 148 -0.38 22.11 13.23
CA SER A 148 -1.42 21.58 14.12
C SER A 148 -2.52 20.77 13.40
N GLY A 149 -2.16 20.06 12.33
CA GLY A 149 -3.07 19.25 11.53
C GLY A 149 -3.91 20.03 10.52
N ALA A 150 -3.57 21.30 10.24
CA ALA A 150 -4.25 22.07 9.22
C ALA A 150 -4.16 21.42 7.83
N ALA A 151 -5.21 21.56 7.03
CA ALA A 151 -5.26 20.96 5.71
C ALA A 151 -4.26 21.62 4.75
N VAL A 152 -3.48 20.80 4.04
CA VAL A 152 -2.52 21.21 3.01
C VAL A 152 -2.83 20.56 1.65
N SER A 153 -2.30 21.15 0.59
CA SER A 153 -2.33 20.59 -0.77
C SER A 153 -1.12 19.68 -1.01
N THR A 154 -1.31 18.62 -1.78
CA THR A 154 -0.26 17.65 -2.17
C THR A 154 0.16 17.81 -3.64
N ARG A 155 -0.18 18.95 -4.27
CA ARG A 155 0.14 19.23 -5.68
C ARG A 155 1.65 19.40 -5.89
#